data_AF-A0A527A4U1-F1
#
_entry.id   AF-A0A527A4U1-F1
#
_cell.length_a   1.000
_cell.length_b   1.000
_cell.length_c   1.000
_cell.angle_alpha   90.00
_cell.angle_beta   90.00
_cell.angle_gamma   90.00
#
_symmetry.space_group_name_H-M   'P 1'
#
loop_
_entity.id
_entity.type
_entity.pdbx_description
1 polymer ?
#
loop_
_entity_poly.entity_id
_entity_poly.type
_entity_poly.pdbx_seq_one_letter_code
_entity_poly.pdbx_strand_id
1 'polypeptide(L)'
;GWGRLTGKIRRGEPLPEKSRLHDTASFGPPVEDELLYRVVDALEAAARETGKTVPQIAINWLLQRPTVASVIIGARTEEQLRQNLGAVGWSLTSDQIKTLDAASAVTAAYPYFPYRRQEGFARLSPPAV
;
A
#
# COMPACT_ATOMS: atom_id res chain seq x y z
N GLY A 1 1.01 -5.75 -4.77
CA GLY A 1 1.66 -6.55 -3.70
C GLY A 1 1.08 -7.95 -3.57
N TRP A 2 1.05 -8.75 -4.64
CA TRP A 2 0.82 -10.22 -4.64
C TRP A 2 -0.14 -10.78 -3.57
N GLY A 3 -1.34 -10.20 -3.42
CA GLY A 3 -2.34 -10.66 -2.46
C GLY A 3 -2.09 -10.27 -0.98
N ARG A 4 -0.96 -9.64 -0.66
CA ARG A 4 -0.60 -9.23 0.70
C ARG A 4 -1.50 -8.14 1.28
N LEU A 5 -1.95 -7.21 0.42
CA LEU A 5 -2.77 -6.05 0.82
C LEU A 5 -4.27 -6.29 0.62
N THR A 6 -4.74 -7.52 0.90
CA THR A 6 -6.15 -7.90 0.72
C THR A 6 -7.01 -7.70 1.97
N GLY A 7 -6.39 -7.35 3.10
CA GLY A 7 -7.04 -7.31 4.42
C GLY A 7 -7.22 -8.68 5.08
N LYS A 8 -6.67 -9.74 4.48
CA LYS A 8 -6.75 -11.12 4.99
C LYS A 8 -5.49 -11.59 5.72
N ILE A 9 -4.44 -10.77 5.73
CA ILE A 9 -3.18 -11.07 6.43
C ILE A 9 -3.11 -10.09 7.59
N ARG A 10 -2.83 -10.59 8.79
CA ARG A 10 -2.72 -9.79 10.01
C ARG A 10 -1.63 -10.31 10.91
N ARG A 11 -1.16 -9.45 11.80
CA ARG A 11 -0.20 -9.80 12.85
C ARG A 11 -0.81 -10.85 13.77
N GLY A 12 -0.10 -11.96 13.98
CA GLY A 12 -0.49 -13.01 14.92
C GLY A 12 -1.61 -13.95 14.44
N GLU A 13 -2.12 -13.77 13.22
CA GLU A 13 -3.07 -14.71 12.61
C GLU A 13 -2.35 -15.63 11.60
N PRO A 14 -2.72 -16.92 11.51
CA PRO A 14 -2.19 -17.79 10.47
C PRO A 14 -2.59 -17.27 9.08
N LEU A 15 -1.72 -17.52 8.09
CA LEU A 15 -2.07 -17.22 6.69
C LEU A 15 -3.34 -17.99 6.28
N PRO A 16 -4.24 -17.38 5.50
CA PRO A 16 -5.45 -18.07 5.06
C PRO A 16 -5.10 -19.33 4.25
N GLU A 17 -5.74 -20.47 4.57
CA GLU A 17 -5.49 -21.76 3.90
C GLU A 17 -5.60 -21.69 2.36
N LYS A 18 -6.50 -20.84 1.85
CA LYS A 18 -6.68 -20.55 0.41
C LYS A 18 -6.08 -19.20 0.01
N SER A 19 -4.82 -18.95 0.37
CA SER A 19 -4.11 -17.73 -0.01
C SER A 19 -3.26 -17.92 -1.27
N ARG A 20 -3.48 -17.10 -2.30
CA ARG A 20 -2.57 -17.00 -3.46
C ARG A 20 -1.16 -16.57 -3.06
N LEU A 21 -0.95 -16.10 -1.84
CA LEU A 21 0.38 -15.74 -1.36
C LEU A 21 1.33 -16.94 -1.41
N HIS A 22 0.86 -18.16 -1.12
CA HIS A 22 1.70 -19.35 -1.18
C HIS A 22 2.27 -19.59 -2.59
N ASP A 23 1.46 -19.33 -3.63
CA ASP A 23 1.88 -19.51 -5.03
C ASP A 23 2.63 -18.30 -5.60
N THR A 24 2.42 -17.10 -5.03
CA THR A 24 2.87 -15.84 -5.63
C THR A 24 3.96 -15.10 -4.86
N ALA A 25 4.24 -15.51 -3.62
CA ALA A 25 5.28 -14.89 -2.80
C ALA A 25 6.66 -14.99 -3.44
N SER A 26 6.95 -16.08 -4.16
CA SER A 26 8.21 -16.34 -4.86
C SER A 26 8.45 -15.48 -6.10
N PHE A 27 7.39 -14.91 -6.70
CA PHE A 27 7.51 -14.04 -7.89
C PHE A 27 7.75 -12.56 -7.53
N GLY A 28 7.63 -12.18 -6.25
CA GLY A 28 7.94 -10.84 -5.77
C GLY A 28 9.20 -10.85 -4.91
N PRO A 29 9.88 -9.69 -4.74
CA PRO A 29 10.89 -9.56 -3.71
C PRO A 29 10.34 -9.98 -2.34
N PRO A 30 11.17 -10.61 -1.48
CA PRO A 30 10.75 -10.89 -0.11
C PRO A 30 10.38 -9.58 0.58
N VAL A 31 9.31 -9.63 1.36
CA VAL A 31 8.85 -8.52 2.19
C VAL A 31 8.96 -8.99 3.62
N GLU A 32 9.73 -8.27 4.42
CA GLU A 32 9.84 -8.53 5.85
C GLU A 32 8.46 -8.47 6.52
N ASP A 33 8.14 -9.46 7.33
CA ASP A 33 6.83 -9.61 7.97
C ASP A 33 6.45 -8.36 8.78
N GLU A 34 7.38 -7.78 9.52
CA GLU A 34 7.13 -6.57 10.30
C GLU A 34 6.80 -5.35 9.43
N LEU A 35 7.43 -5.23 8.26
CA LEU A 35 7.08 -4.18 7.30
C LEU A 35 5.66 -4.41 6.77
N LEU A 36 5.33 -5.65 6.42
CA LEU A 36 4.00 -6.00 5.95
C LEU A 36 2.94 -5.69 7.01
N TYR A 37 3.13 -6.15 8.25
CA TYR A 37 2.18 -5.92 9.33
C TYR A 37 2.00 -4.44 9.62
N ARG A 38 3.09 -3.67 9.70
CA ARG A 38 3.01 -2.22 9.90
C ARG A 38 2.19 -1.53 8.80
N VAL A 39 2.34 -1.94 7.55
CA VAL A 39 1.55 -1.41 6.43
C VAL A 39 0.09 -1.84 6.53
N VAL A 40 -0.18 -3.10 6.84
CA VAL A 40 -1.55 -3.60 7.04
C VAL A 40 -2.26 -2.86 8.17
N ASP A 41 -1.60 -2.67 9.31
CA ASP A 41 -2.16 -1.98 10.47
C ASP A 41 -2.59 -0.54 10.12
N ALA A 42 -1.76 0.16 9.33
CA ALA A 42 -2.08 1.51 8.84
C ALA A 42 -3.24 1.51 7.82
N LEU A 43 -3.29 0.51 6.93
CA LEU A 43 -4.40 0.35 5.98
C LEU A 43 -5.71 0.05 6.71
N GLU A 44 -5.68 -0.78 7.75
CA GLU A 44 -6.86 -1.10 8.56
C GLU A 44 -7.34 0.11 9.37
N ALA A 45 -6.42 0.93 9.89
CA ALA A 45 -6.78 2.19 10.54
C ALA A 45 -7.51 3.14 9.57
N ALA A 46 -6.95 3.38 8.39
CA ALA A 46 -7.59 4.22 7.37
C ALA A 46 -8.91 3.62 6.86
N ALA A 47 -9.01 2.29 6.77
CA ALA A 47 -10.25 1.58 6.45
C ALA A 47 -11.35 1.86 7.49
N ARG A 48 -11.02 1.80 8.79
CA ARG A 48 -11.96 2.11 9.87
C ARG A 48 -12.45 3.55 9.83
N GLU A 49 -11.56 4.51 9.56
CA GLU A 49 -11.90 5.94 9.49
C GLU A 49 -12.82 6.28 8.29
N THR A 50 -12.59 5.63 7.15
CA THR A 50 -13.28 5.96 5.89
C THR A 50 -14.50 5.07 5.62
N GLY A 51 -14.65 3.97 6.36
CA GLY A 51 -15.64 2.92 6.07
C GLY A 51 -15.35 2.14 4.79
N LYS A 52 -14.13 2.21 4.26
CA LYS A 52 -13.70 1.54 3.03
C LYS A 52 -12.93 0.26 3.34
N THR A 53 -12.82 -0.65 2.36
CA THR A 53 -12.07 -1.89 2.56
C THR A 53 -10.56 -1.67 2.37
N VAL A 54 -9.72 -2.50 3.00
CA VAL A 54 -8.25 -2.44 2.83
C VAL A 54 -7.81 -2.42 1.34
N PRO A 55 -8.36 -3.27 0.45
CA PRO A 55 -8.06 -3.17 -0.98
C PRO A 55 -8.41 -1.82 -1.59
N GLN A 56 -9.54 -1.22 -1.21
CA GLN A 56 -9.96 0.10 -1.70
C GLN A 56 -9.02 1.20 -1.23
N ILE A 57 -8.59 1.17 0.03
CA ILE A 57 -7.58 2.10 0.57
C ILE A 57 -6.27 1.98 -0.24
N ALA A 58 -5.79 0.76 -0.46
CA ALA A 58 -4.53 0.52 -1.17
C ALA A 58 -4.59 1.01 -2.63
N ILE A 59 -5.71 0.79 -3.33
CA ILE A 59 -5.91 1.28 -4.71
C ILE A 59 -6.04 2.80 -4.71
N ASN A 60 -6.82 3.39 -3.78
CA ASN A 60 -6.98 4.84 -3.69
C ASN A 60 -5.66 5.55 -3.40
N TRP A 61 -4.82 4.98 -2.53
CA TRP A 61 -3.46 5.48 -2.26
C TRP A 61 -2.60 5.48 -3.53
N LEU A 62 -2.65 4.42 -4.35
CA LEU A 62 -1.93 4.35 -5.63
C LEU A 62 -2.40 5.43 -6.61
N LEU A 63 -3.71 5.64 -6.71
CA LEU A 63 -4.31 6.64 -7.60
C LEU A 63 -3.95 8.08 -7.21
N GLN A 64 -3.48 8.31 -5.99
CA GLN A 64 -3.02 9.62 -5.52
C GLN A 64 -1.51 9.83 -5.64
N ARG A 65 -0.75 8.84 -6.14
CA ARG A 65 0.69 9.02 -6.34
C ARG A 65 0.95 9.83 -7.62
N PRO A 66 1.99 10.70 -7.63
CA PRO A 66 2.40 11.36 -8.85
C PRO A 66 2.64 10.36 -9.98
N THR A 67 2.30 10.76 -11.21
CA THR A 67 2.48 9.99 -12.47
C THR A 67 1.55 8.78 -12.68
N VAL A 68 0.79 8.34 -11.68
CA VAL A 68 -0.12 7.20 -11.86
C VAL A 68 -1.33 7.61 -12.70
N ALA A 69 -1.42 7.08 -13.93
CA ALA A 69 -2.56 7.32 -14.82
C ALA A 69 -3.68 6.29 -14.66
N SER A 70 -3.34 5.05 -14.30
CA SER A 70 -4.29 3.95 -14.11
C SER A 70 -3.68 2.85 -13.23
N VAL A 71 -4.54 2.07 -12.57
CA VAL A 71 -4.15 0.93 -11.72
C VAL A 71 -4.79 -0.34 -12.28
N ILE A 72 -3.96 -1.33 -12.59
CA ILE A 72 -4.42 -2.64 -13.04
C ILE A 72 -4.97 -3.42 -11.85
N ILE A 73 -6.23 -3.85 -11.95
CA ILE A 73 -6.91 -4.66 -10.94
C ILE A 73 -7.26 -6.04 -11.49
N GLY A 74 -7.19 -7.06 -10.63
CA GLY A 74 -7.66 -8.41 -10.95
C GLY A 74 -8.97 -8.69 -10.24
N ALA A 75 -9.97 -9.21 -10.98
CA ALA A 75 -11.23 -9.69 -10.43
C ALA A 75 -11.65 -10.96 -11.19
N ARG A 76 -12.00 -12.02 -10.45
CA ARG A 76 -12.53 -13.28 -11.01
C ARG A 76 -14.04 -13.40 -10.87
N THR A 77 -14.65 -12.51 -10.07
CA THR A 77 -16.08 -12.46 -9.83
C THR A 77 -16.54 -11.02 -9.92
N GLU A 78 -17.83 -10.82 -10.22
CA GLU A 78 -18.44 -9.50 -10.26
C GLU A 78 -18.30 -8.78 -8.91
N GLU A 79 -18.48 -9.49 -7.80
CA GLU A 79 -18.30 -8.94 -6.45
C GLU A 79 -16.89 -8.38 -6.25
N GLN A 80 -15.84 -9.11 -6.64
CA GLN A 80 -14.47 -8.61 -6.56
C GLN A 80 -14.26 -7.36 -7.42
N LEU A 81 -14.87 -7.31 -8.61
CA LEU A 81 -14.80 -6.15 -9.47
C LEU A 81 -15.47 -4.94 -8.80
N ARG A 82 -16.70 -5.11 -8.29
CA ARG A 82 -17.44 -4.05 -7.60
C ARG A 82 -16.68 -3.53 -6.38
N GLN A 83 -16.06 -4.42 -5.59
CA GLN A 83 -15.22 -3.99 -4.47
C GLN A 83 -14.02 -3.17 -4.90
N ASN A 84 -13.31 -3.58 -5.96
CA ASN A 84 -12.18 -2.79 -6.48
C ASN A 84 -12.64 -1.42 -7.02
N LEU A 85 -13.78 -1.37 -7.72
CA LEU A 85 -14.35 -0.12 -8.24
C LEU A 85 -14.77 0.85 -7.13
N GLY A 86 -15.08 0.35 -5.93
CA GLY A 86 -15.34 1.20 -4.76
C GLY A 86 -14.13 2.03 -4.29
N ALA A 87 -12.94 1.85 -4.89
CA ALA A 87 -11.75 2.65 -4.62
C ALA A 87 -11.78 4.05 -5.27
N VAL A 88 -12.70 4.32 -6.20
CA VAL A 88 -12.84 5.62 -6.87
C VAL A 88 -14.06 6.40 -6.39
N GLY A 89 -14.15 7.70 -6.73
CA GLY A 89 -15.25 8.58 -6.33
C GLY A 89 -15.09 9.21 -4.93
N TRP A 90 -13.93 9.02 -4.31
CA TRP A 90 -13.52 9.64 -3.05
C TRP A 90 -11.99 9.67 -2.99
N SER A 91 -11.42 10.37 -2.02
CA SER A 91 -9.97 10.47 -1.84
C SER A 91 -9.60 10.37 -0.37
N LEU A 92 -8.54 9.61 -0.07
CA LEU A 92 -7.83 9.70 1.21
C LEU A 92 -7.41 11.15 1.47
N THR A 93 -7.47 11.56 2.73
CA THR A 93 -6.99 12.87 3.15
C THR A 93 -5.46 12.93 3.12
N SER A 94 -4.89 14.13 3.10
CA SER A 94 -3.43 14.30 3.15
C SER A 94 -2.80 13.64 4.38
N ASP A 95 -3.48 13.62 5.53
CA ASP A 95 -2.95 13.01 6.75
C ASP A 95 -3.05 11.48 6.74
N GLN A 96 -4.07 10.92 6.09
CA GLN A 96 -4.15 9.49 5.81
C GLN A 96 -3.05 9.05 4.84
N ILE A 97 -2.79 9.83 3.78
CA ILE A 97 -1.67 9.58 2.86
C ILE A 97 -0.33 9.62 3.61
N LYS A 98 -0.08 10.64 4.44
CA LYS A 98 1.16 10.71 5.25
C LYS A 98 1.32 9.52 6.18
N THR A 99 0.25 9.07 6.82
CA THR A 99 0.27 7.89 7.70
C THR A 99 0.65 6.62 6.94
N LEU A 100 0.04 6.41 5.77
CA LEU A 100 0.36 5.27 4.90
C LEU A 100 1.79 5.34 4.35
N ASP A 101 2.26 6.53 4.00
CA ASP A 101 3.64 6.75 3.53
C ASP A 101 4.65 6.46 4.64
N ALA A 102 4.40 6.92 5.86
CA ALA A 102 5.26 6.64 7.01
C ALA A 102 5.31 5.14 7.34
N ALA A 103 4.16 4.45 7.28
CA ALA A 103 4.08 3.01 7.53
C ALA A 103 4.79 2.17 6.45
N SER A 104 4.72 2.60 5.19
CA SER A 104 5.33 1.91 4.05
C SER A 104 6.76 2.35 3.74
N ALA A 105 7.27 3.39 4.41
CA ALA A 105 8.61 3.90 4.19
C ALA A 105 9.70 2.85 4.46
N VAL A 106 10.65 2.77 3.52
CA VAL A 106 11.87 1.99 3.63
C VAL A 106 13.08 2.91 3.43
N THR A 107 14.24 2.48 3.94
CA THR A 107 15.49 3.19 3.72
C THR A 107 15.81 3.20 2.23
N ALA A 108 15.88 4.39 1.64
CA ALA A 108 16.23 4.53 0.23
C ALA A 108 17.67 4.06 -0.02
N ALA A 109 17.89 3.38 -1.14
CA ALA A 109 19.23 3.00 -1.56
C ALA A 109 20.07 4.23 -1.97
N TYR A 110 21.39 4.09 -1.97
CA TYR A 110 22.26 5.06 -2.64
C TYR A 110 21.99 5.05 -4.16
N PRO A 111 21.95 6.22 -4.85
CA PRO A 111 22.25 7.57 -4.37
C PRO A 111 21.06 8.36 -3.81
N TYR A 112 19.88 7.77 -3.67
CA TYR A 112 18.66 8.46 -3.24
C TYR A 112 18.61 8.75 -1.73
N PHE A 113 19.32 7.96 -0.92
CA PHE A 113 19.40 8.12 0.54
C PHE A 113 19.66 9.57 1.00
N PRO A 114 20.73 10.27 0.55
CA PRO A 114 21.00 11.64 0.99
C PRO A 114 19.87 12.62 0.66
N TYR A 115 19.21 12.48 -0.50
CA TYR A 115 18.10 13.36 -0.90
C TYR A 115 16.85 13.21 -0.02
N ARG A 116 16.71 12.10 0.72
CA ARG A 116 15.59 11.89 1.66
C ARG A 116 15.95 12.19 3.12
N ARG A 117 17.23 12.34 3.45
CA ARG A 117 17.70 12.43 4.85
C ARG A 117 18.45 13.71 5.16
N GLN A 118 19.09 14.31 4.16
CA GLN A 118 19.93 15.50 4.34
C GLN A 118 19.26 16.69 3.69
N GLU A 119 18.99 17.71 4.50
CA GLU A 119 18.28 18.92 4.08
C GLU A 119 18.94 19.62 2.89
N GLY A 120 20.28 19.67 2.85
CA GLY A 120 21.01 20.31 1.75
C GLY A 120 20.70 19.73 0.37
N PHE A 121 20.62 18.40 0.27
CA PHE A 121 20.25 17.72 -0.99
C PHE A 121 18.77 17.86 -1.29
N ALA A 122 17.90 17.68 -0.28
CA ALA A 122 16.45 17.79 -0.44
C ALA A 122 15.99 19.19 -0.88
N ARG A 123 16.68 20.25 -0.42
CA ARG A 123 16.37 21.64 -0.81
C ARG A 123 16.60 21.90 -2.30
N LEU A 124 17.63 21.28 -2.88
CA LEU A 124 18.01 21.49 -4.28
C LEU A 124 17.30 20.53 -5.24
N SER A 125 16.98 19.32 -4.76
CA SER A 125 16.27 18.29 -5.52
C SER A 125 15.31 17.56 -4.58
N PRO A 126 14.12 18.14 -4.31
CA PRO A 126 13.16 17.57 -3.39
C PRO A 126 12.57 16.26 -3.95
N PRO A 127 12.40 15.21 -3.12
CA PRO A 127 11.64 14.04 -3.51
C PRO A 127 10.22 14.41 -3.93
N ALA A 128 9.69 13.76 -4.96
CA ALA A 128 8.33 14.00 -5.44
C ALA A 128 7.25 13.58 -4.42
N VAL A 129 7.60 12.70 -3.49
CA VAL A 129 6.79 12.19 -2.40
C VAL A 129 7.64 11.88 -1.17
#